data_AF-A0A0L8HR63-F1
#
_entry.id   AF-A0A0L8HR63-F1
#
_cell.length_a   1.000
_cell.length_b   1.000
_cell.length_c   1.000
_cell.angle_alpha   90.00
_cell.angle_beta   90.00
_cell.angle_gamma   90.00
#
_symmetry.space_group_name_H-M   'P 1'
#
loop_
_entity.id
_entity.type
_entity.pdbx_description
1 polymer ?
#
loop_
_entity_poly.entity_id
_entity_poly.type
_entity_poly.pdbx_seq_one_letter_code
_entity_poly.pdbx_strand_id
1 'polypeptide(L)'
;MSKIFRRLSTPKENVTLRDEENEFEKESKKLEDLNETCRKLNEVSKKCSETASSLSKCEWRITQDLMASTLCKSESKLMHYCEEWDNSIVKLNLHMQEMMLVEPIQKFNSIFPIFHEAKKKWQQSLEEYKRCEAKVKKYQDRERTGNNIVKLNQSQKSLTPAKGKCYELHTILMEDMSKLYDLQISYPQSCIEALIKSQWGWSYVK
;
A
#
# COMPACT_ATOMS: atom_id res chain seq x y z
N MET A 1 50.99 3.93 -17.81
CA MET A 1 49.70 3.22 -17.99
C MET A 1 49.41 2.35 -16.76
N SER A 2 48.92 2.93 -15.66
CA SER A 2 48.77 2.25 -14.36
C SER A 2 47.47 2.66 -13.64
N LYS A 3 46.31 2.25 -14.17
CA LYS A 3 45.01 2.38 -13.47
C LYS A 3 43.99 1.28 -13.83
N ILE A 4 44.42 0.08 -14.23
CA ILE A 4 43.49 -1.00 -14.63
C ILE A 4 43.27 -2.07 -13.52
N PHE A 5 44.10 -2.10 -12.46
CA PHE A 5 44.00 -3.13 -11.40
C PHE A 5 43.75 -2.56 -10.00
N ARG A 6 42.66 -1.80 -9.80
CA ARG A 6 42.20 -1.37 -8.45
C ARG A 6 40.69 -1.55 -8.21
N ARG A 7 40.02 -2.42 -8.97
CA ARG A 7 38.60 -2.76 -8.75
C ARG A 7 38.38 -4.21 -8.35
N LEU A 8 39.28 -4.74 -7.51
CA LEU A 8 38.98 -5.93 -6.71
C LEU A 8 39.06 -5.52 -5.25
N SER A 9 37.94 -5.71 -4.55
CA SER A 9 37.83 -5.73 -3.09
C SER A 9 37.96 -4.39 -2.37
N THR A 10 37.01 -3.48 -2.59
CA THR A 10 36.57 -2.63 -1.49
C THR A 10 35.36 -3.32 -0.84
N PRO A 11 35.47 -3.84 0.40
CA PRO A 11 34.28 -4.18 1.18
C PRO A 11 33.38 -2.95 1.17
N LYS A 12 32.08 -3.12 0.91
CA LYS A 12 31.09 -2.06 1.10
C LYS A 12 31.40 -1.38 2.44
N GLU A 13 31.71 -0.09 2.35
CA GLU A 13 31.98 0.81 3.48
C GLU A 13 31.05 0.48 4.63
N ASN A 14 31.58 0.41 5.85
CA ASN A 14 30.87 0.05 7.07
C ASN A 14 29.58 0.87 7.24
N VAL A 15 28.47 0.38 6.69
CA VAL A 15 27.15 0.93 6.96
C VAL A 15 26.89 0.66 8.44
N THR A 16 26.79 1.74 9.21
CA THR A 16 26.47 1.59 10.63
C THR A 16 24.98 1.31 10.78
N LEU A 17 24.59 0.61 11.84
CA LEU A 17 23.16 0.44 12.17
C LEU A 17 22.39 1.75 12.21
N ARG A 18 23.06 2.84 12.57
CA ARG A 18 22.49 4.18 12.55
C ARG A 18 22.16 4.65 11.13
N ASP A 19 22.98 4.31 10.15
CA ASP A 19 22.74 4.69 8.75
C ASP A 19 21.56 3.88 8.17
N GLU A 20 21.49 2.58 8.47
CA GLU A 20 20.35 1.71 8.13
C GLU A 20 19.04 2.17 8.80
N GLU A 21 19.10 2.57 10.08
CA GLU A 21 17.96 3.14 10.79
C GLU A 21 17.48 4.46 10.15
N ASN A 22 18.42 5.33 9.76
CA ASN A 22 18.10 6.60 9.12
C ASN A 22 17.49 6.41 7.73
N GLU A 23 17.98 5.45 6.96
CA GLU A 23 17.42 5.08 5.65
C GLU A 23 16.00 4.51 5.81
N PHE A 24 15.82 3.58 6.75
CA PHE A 24 14.52 3.03 7.08
C PHE A 24 13.51 4.09 7.49
N GLU A 25 13.90 5.06 8.33
CA GLU A 25 13.00 6.11 8.79
C GLU A 25 12.58 7.03 7.63
N LYS A 26 13.51 7.37 6.74
CA LYS A 26 13.19 8.12 5.51
C LYS A 26 12.20 7.37 4.64
N GLU A 27 12.42 6.07 4.44
CA GLU A 27 11.59 5.24 3.58
C GLU A 27 10.21 5.01 4.20
N SER A 28 10.15 4.75 5.51
CA SER A 28 8.90 4.61 6.24
C SER A 28 8.07 5.90 6.21
N LYS A 29 8.69 7.07 6.21
CA LYS A 29 7.97 8.34 6.10
C LYS A 29 7.27 8.49 4.76
N LYS A 30 7.96 8.18 3.65
CA LYS A 30 7.35 8.19 2.31
C LYS A 30 6.18 7.21 2.22
N LEU A 31 6.33 6.04 2.82
CA LEU A 31 5.26 5.04 2.84
C LEU A 31 4.05 5.48 3.67
N GLU A 32 4.26 6.25 4.74
CA GLU A 32 3.17 6.85 5.53
C GLU A 32 2.42 7.92 4.72
N ASP A 33 3.15 8.77 3.98
CA ASP A 33 2.55 9.75 3.08
C ASP A 33 1.71 9.06 1.98
N LEU A 34 2.20 7.92 1.47
CA LEU A 34 1.46 7.07 0.54
C LEU A 34 0.20 6.46 1.19
N ASN A 35 0.33 5.90 2.39
CA ASN A 35 -0.79 5.34 3.16
C ASN A 35 -1.93 6.36 3.33
N GLU A 36 -1.59 7.58 3.74
CA GLU A 36 -2.57 8.66 3.92
C GLU A 36 -3.24 9.05 2.60
N THR A 37 -2.49 9.07 1.50
CA THR A 37 -3.02 9.32 0.17
C THR A 37 -4.00 8.21 -0.26
N CYS A 38 -3.65 6.95 -0.04
CA CYS A 38 -4.49 5.80 -0.35
C CYS A 38 -5.77 5.74 0.51
N ARG A 39 -5.69 6.19 1.76
CA ARG A 39 -6.85 6.33 2.65
C ARG A 39 -7.84 7.35 2.11
N LYS A 40 -7.37 8.55 1.76
CA LYS A 40 -8.20 9.59 1.12
C LYS A 40 -8.80 9.11 -0.20
N LEU A 41 -8.02 8.43 -1.02
CA LEU A 41 -8.49 7.88 -2.29
C LEU A 41 -9.62 6.85 -2.09
N ASN A 42 -9.52 6.00 -1.06
CA ASN A 42 -10.56 5.04 -0.71
C ASN A 42 -11.87 5.72 -0.29
N GLU A 43 -11.77 6.78 0.52
CA GLU A 43 -12.93 7.58 0.94
C GLU A 43 -13.64 8.20 -0.26
N VAL A 44 -12.88 8.82 -1.16
CA VAL A 44 -13.42 9.44 -2.38
C VAL A 44 -14.02 8.38 -3.32
N SER A 45 -13.38 7.23 -3.47
CA SER A 45 -13.87 6.11 -4.29
C SER A 45 -15.22 5.57 -3.79
N LYS A 46 -15.36 5.36 -2.48
CA LYS A 46 -16.63 4.97 -1.85
C LYS A 46 -17.72 6.01 -2.10
N LYS A 47 -17.41 7.28 -1.87
CA LYS A 47 -18.35 8.39 -2.11
C LYS A 47 -18.78 8.48 -3.57
N CYS A 48 -17.86 8.26 -4.51
CA CYS A 48 -18.16 8.21 -5.94
C CYS A 48 -19.15 7.09 -6.27
N SER A 49 -18.91 5.88 -5.74
CA SER A 49 -19.81 4.74 -5.87
C SER A 49 -21.20 5.00 -5.29
N GLU A 50 -21.30 5.58 -4.08
CA GLU A 50 -22.56 5.95 -3.45
C GLU A 50 -23.33 7.01 -4.25
N THR A 51 -22.61 8.01 -4.78
CA THR A 51 -23.19 9.08 -5.59
C THR A 51 -23.72 8.52 -6.91
N ALA A 52 -22.96 7.64 -7.59
CA ALA A 52 -23.40 6.98 -8.81
C ALA A 52 -24.66 6.13 -8.59
N SER A 53 -24.69 5.33 -7.51
CA SER A 53 -25.87 4.55 -7.13
C SER A 53 -27.10 5.43 -6.87
N SER A 54 -26.89 6.60 -6.25
CA SER A 54 -27.97 7.57 -6.01
C SER A 54 -28.48 8.19 -7.30
N LEU A 55 -27.59 8.56 -8.23
CA LEU A 55 -27.96 9.06 -9.55
C LEU A 55 -28.78 8.03 -10.33
N SER A 56 -28.31 6.78 -10.41
CA SER A 56 -29.02 5.71 -11.12
C SER A 56 -30.44 5.49 -10.60
N LYS A 57 -30.68 5.66 -9.29
CA LYS A 57 -32.02 5.58 -8.70
C LYS A 57 -32.91 6.75 -9.11
N CYS A 58 -32.34 7.96 -9.20
CA CYS A 58 -33.05 9.14 -9.67
C CYS A 58 -33.41 9.00 -11.16
N GLU A 59 -32.46 8.59 -11.99
CA GLU A 59 -32.70 8.34 -13.42
C GLU A 59 -33.75 7.26 -13.62
N TRP A 60 -33.63 6.12 -12.94
CA TRP A 60 -34.65 5.06 -12.98
C TRP A 60 -36.03 5.58 -12.60
N ARG A 61 -36.15 6.36 -11.51
CA ARG A 61 -37.43 6.95 -11.09
C ARG A 61 -38.03 7.84 -12.19
N ILE A 62 -37.22 8.71 -12.80
CA ILE A 62 -37.66 9.59 -13.89
C ILE A 62 -38.21 8.74 -15.05
N THR A 63 -37.47 7.72 -15.47
CA THR A 63 -37.88 6.86 -16.59
C THR A 63 -39.18 6.11 -16.28
N GLN A 64 -39.33 5.58 -15.06
CA GLN A 64 -40.57 4.91 -14.63
C GLN A 64 -41.77 5.86 -14.60
N ASP A 65 -41.61 7.07 -14.05
CA ASP A 65 -42.69 8.06 -13.99
C ASP A 65 -43.10 8.51 -15.40
N LEU A 66 -42.13 8.68 -16.32
CA LEU A 66 -42.40 8.96 -17.73
C LEU A 66 -43.16 7.83 -18.42
N MET A 67 -42.71 6.57 -18.29
CA MET A 67 -43.38 5.40 -18.87
C MET A 67 -44.79 5.19 -18.30
N ALA A 68 -45.02 5.57 -17.05
CA ALA A 68 -46.35 5.51 -16.43
C ALA A 68 -47.32 6.58 -16.96
N SER A 69 -46.80 7.68 -17.53
CA SER A 69 -47.60 8.80 -18.04
C SER A 69 -48.48 8.43 -19.24
N THR A 70 -49.62 9.10 -19.37
CA THR A 70 -50.52 8.93 -20.52
C THR A 70 -49.88 9.35 -21.84
N LEU A 71 -48.99 10.34 -21.80
CA LEU A 71 -48.22 10.81 -22.96
C LEU A 71 -47.30 9.70 -23.50
N CYS A 72 -46.51 9.08 -22.63
CA CYS A 72 -45.59 8.02 -23.05
C CYS A 72 -46.34 6.78 -23.56
N LYS A 73 -47.47 6.44 -22.93
CA LYS A 73 -48.34 5.33 -23.38
C LYS A 73 -49.02 5.57 -24.73
N SER A 74 -49.18 6.83 -25.15
CA SER A 74 -49.81 7.18 -26.43
C SER A 74 -48.82 7.41 -27.56
N GLU A 75 -47.57 7.77 -27.26
CA GLU A 75 -46.52 8.03 -28.26
C GLU A 75 -45.45 6.94 -28.24
N SER A 76 -45.53 6.01 -29.21
CA SER A 76 -44.63 4.85 -29.29
C SER A 76 -43.15 5.20 -29.38
N LYS A 77 -42.78 6.33 -30.01
CA LYS A 77 -41.37 6.76 -30.08
C LYS A 77 -40.84 7.19 -28.71
N LEU A 78 -41.67 7.88 -27.92
CA LEU A 78 -41.30 8.32 -26.58
C LEU A 78 -41.12 7.12 -25.65
N MET A 79 -42.00 6.12 -25.75
CA MET A 79 -41.84 4.85 -25.03
C MET A 79 -40.51 4.18 -25.36
N HIS A 80 -40.19 4.06 -26.65
CA HIS A 80 -38.93 3.46 -27.09
C HIS A 80 -37.70 4.18 -26.53
N TYR A 81 -37.69 5.53 -26.52
CA TYR A 81 -36.58 6.28 -25.91
C TYR A 81 -36.47 6.06 -24.40
N CYS A 82 -37.59 5.91 -23.68
CA CYS A 82 -37.57 5.60 -22.26
C CYS A 82 -37.02 4.19 -21.99
N GLU A 83 -37.42 3.19 -22.76
CA GLU A 83 -36.91 1.83 -22.66
C GLU A 83 -35.41 1.75 -22.95
N GLU A 84 -34.92 2.45 -23.98
CA GLU A 84 -33.49 2.54 -24.30
C GLU A 84 -32.70 3.21 -23.18
N TRP A 85 -33.25 4.25 -22.55
CA TRP A 85 -32.62 4.89 -21.40
C TRP A 85 -32.58 3.96 -20.18
N ASP A 86 -33.68 3.28 -19.85
CA ASP A 86 -33.74 2.30 -18.74
C ASP A 86 -32.70 1.17 -18.93
N ASN A 87 -32.65 0.60 -20.13
CA ASN A 87 -31.67 -0.41 -20.51
C ASN A 87 -30.22 0.11 -20.39
N SER A 88 -29.99 1.38 -20.76
CA SER A 88 -28.68 2.00 -20.68
C SER A 88 -28.24 2.25 -19.23
N ILE A 89 -29.14 2.64 -18.33
CA ILE A 89 -28.88 2.77 -16.89
C ILE A 89 -28.48 1.41 -16.31
N VAL A 90 -29.19 0.34 -16.65
CA VAL A 90 -28.87 -1.02 -16.18
C VAL A 90 -27.48 -1.46 -16.68
N LYS A 91 -27.18 -1.29 -17.97
CA LYS A 91 -25.86 -1.62 -18.55
C LYS A 91 -24.73 -0.82 -17.90
N LEU A 92 -24.93 0.49 -17.67
CA LEU A 92 -23.95 1.34 -17.00
C LEU A 92 -23.70 0.84 -15.58
N ASN A 93 -24.74 0.53 -14.81
CA ASN A 93 -24.59 0.04 -13.43
C ASN A 93 -23.81 -1.27 -13.37
N LEU A 94 -24.11 -2.23 -14.25
CA LEU A 94 -23.37 -3.50 -14.34
C LEU A 94 -21.89 -3.25 -14.63
N HIS A 95 -21.61 -2.39 -15.61
CA HIS A 95 -20.23 -2.10 -16.01
C HIS A 95 -19.47 -1.30 -14.94
N MET A 96 -20.13 -0.36 -14.26
CA MET A 96 -19.56 0.36 -13.12
C MET A 96 -19.29 -0.57 -11.94
N GLN A 97 -20.14 -1.57 -11.70
CA GLN A 97 -19.96 -2.57 -10.64
C GLN A 97 -18.73 -3.47 -10.90
N GLU A 98 -18.52 -3.88 -12.15
CA GLU A 98 -17.36 -4.68 -12.57
C GLU A 98 -16.05 -3.88 -12.53
N MET A 99 -16.11 -2.57 -12.78
CA MET A 99 -14.95 -1.68 -12.85
C MET A 99 -14.78 -0.82 -11.60
N MET A 100 -15.45 -1.16 -10.49
CA MET A 100 -15.40 -0.36 -9.27
C MET A 100 -13.98 -0.28 -8.71
N LEU A 101 -13.53 0.95 -8.56
CA LEU A 101 -12.27 1.29 -7.90
C LEU A 101 -12.22 0.84 -6.42
N VAL A 102 -13.38 0.62 -5.80
CA VAL A 102 -13.50 0.40 -4.35
C VAL A 102 -12.78 -0.87 -3.90
N GLU A 103 -13.04 -2.03 -4.52
CA GLU A 103 -12.42 -3.30 -4.10
C GLU A 103 -10.90 -3.29 -4.32
N PRO A 104 -10.37 -2.88 -5.49
CA PRO A 104 -8.94 -2.75 -5.68
C PRO A 104 -8.28 -1.82 -4.65
N ILE A 105 -8.81 -0.60 -4.47
CA ILE A 105 -8.24 0.36 -3.51
C ILE A 105 -8.29 -0.19 -2.08
N GLN A 106 -9.34 -0.93 -1.70
CA GLN A 106 -9.40 -1.59 -0.40
C GLN A 106 -8.35 -2.68 -0.24
N LYS A 107 -8.13 -3.52 -1.26
CA LYS A 107 -7.06 -4.53 -1.26
C LYS A 107 -5.70 -3.89 -1.08
N PHE A 108 -5.40 -2.80 -1.80
CA PHE A 108 -4.14 -2.08 -1.63
C PHE A 108 -3.99 -1.50 -0.22
N ASN A 109 -5.05 -0.86 0.32
CA ASN A 109 -5.04 -0.32 1.67
C ASN A 109 -4.85 -1.38 2.76
N SER A 110 -5.27 -2.63 2.51
CA SER A 110 -5.13 -3.73 3.47
C SER A 110 -3.67 -4.15 3.71
N ILE A 111 -2.73 -3.71 2.86
CA ILE A 111 -1.31 -4.02 2.98
C ILE A 111 -0.63 -3.18 4.08
N PHE A 112 -1.06 -1.94 4.28
CA PHE A 112 -0.44 -1.05 5.27
C PHE A 112 -0.51 -1.58 6.72
N PRO A 113 -1.64 -2.13 7.22
CA PRO A 113 -1.68 -2.77 8.54
C PRO A 113 -0.64 -3.89 8.72
N ILE A 114 -0.42 -4.70 7.68
CA ILE A 114 0.57 -5.79 7.71
C ILE A 114 1.98 -5.20 7.82
N PHE A 115 2.26 -4.16 7.03
CA PHE A 115 3.51 -3.43 7.10
C PHE A 115 3.75 -2.80 8.48
N HIS A 116 2.75 -2.14 9.07
CA HIS A 116 2.88 -1.53 10.41
C HIS A 116 3.21 -2.56 11.49
N GLU A 117 2.61 -3.75 11.43
CA GLU A 117 2.91 -4.84 12.36
C GLU A 117 4.34 -5.38 12.16
N ALA A 118 4.79 -5.52 10.92
CA ALA A 118 6.16 -5.91 10.61
C ALA A 118 7.18 -4.86 11.10
N LYS A 119 6.91 -3.55 10.86
CA LYS A 119 7.70 -2.43 11.38
C LYS A 119 7.81 -2.48 12.90
N LYS A 120 6.68 -2.69 13.59
CA LYS A 120 6.65 -2.81 15.05
C LYS A 120 7.49 -3.98 15.56
N LYS A 121 7.41 -5.15 14.91
CA LYS A 121 8.24 -6.33 15.25
C LYS A 121 9.72 -6.04 15.08
N TRP A 122 10.12 -5.36 14.01
CA TRP A 122 11.50 -4.93 13.80
C TRP A 122 11.96 -3.96 14.88
N GLN A 123 11.16 -2.93 15.22
CA GLN A 123 11.49 -1.97 16.28
C GLN A 123 11.73 -2.67 17.63
N GLN A 124 10.89 -3.64 18.00
CA GLN A 124 11.10 -4.44 19.21
C GLN A 124 12.41 -5.26 19.15
N SER A 125 12.72 -5.83 17.99
CA SER A 125 13.99 -6.56 17.80
C SER A 125 15.21 -5.64 17.86
N LEU A 126 15.08 -4.40 17.39
CA LEU A 126 16.11 -3.37 17.43
C LEU A 126 16.40 -2.92 18.87
N GLU A 127 15.35 -2.71 19.66
CA GLU A 127 15.48 -2.41 21.10
C GLU A 127 16.20 -3.54 21.85
N GLU A 128 15.86 -4.80 21.57
CA GLU A 128 16.53 -5.95 22.14
C GLU A 128 18.01 -6.02 21.75
N TYR A 129 18.31 -5.78 20.47
CA TYR A 129 19.68 -5.71 19.97
C TYR A 129 20.49 -4.62 20.69
N LYS A 130 19.97 -3.40 20.76
CA LYS A 130 20.61 -2.25 21.46
C LYS A 130 20.84 -2.56 22.94
N ARG A 131 19.90 -3.26 23.59
CA ARG A 131 20.02 -3.70 24.98
C ARG A 131 21.16 -4.71 25.18
N CYS A 132 21.28 -5.69 24.28
CA CYS A 132 22.37 -6.67 24.30
C CYS A 132 23.73 -6.02 24.01
N GLU A 133 23.78 -5.10 23.04
CA GLU A 133 25.00 -4.36 22.68
C GLU A 133 25.48 -3.50 23.87
N ALA A 134 24.57 -2.78 24.54
CA ALA A 134 24.89 -2.01 25.73
C ALA A 134 25.43 -2.88 26.88
N LYS A 135 24.89 -4.11 27.07
CA LYS A 135 25.42 -5.07 28.05
C LYS A 135 26.83 -5.52 27.71
N VAL A 136 27.11 -5.83 26.43
CA VAL A 136 28.45 -6.21 25.96
C VAL A 136 29.44 -5.07 26.23
N LYS A 137 29.12 -3.85 25.81
CA LYS A 137 29.96 -2.66 26.04
C LYS A 137 30.23 -2.44 27.54
N LYS A 138 29.20 -2.53 28.38
CA LYS A 138 29.33 -2.43 29.84
C LYS A 138 30.29 -3.44 30.46
N TYR A 139 30.38 -4.67 29.93
CA TYR A 139 31.32 -5.68 30.44
C TYR A 139 32.69 -5.61 29.77
N GLN A 140 32.80 -5.08 28.55
CA GLN A 140 34.07 -4.78 27.90
C GLN A 140 34.84 -3.66 28.62
N ASP A 141 34.12 -2.64 29.11
CA ASP A 141 34.70 -1.50 29.82
C ASP A 141 35.12 -1.83 31.27
N ARG A 142 34.85 -3.04 31.77
CA ARG A 142 35.23 -3.48 33.12
C ARG A 142 36.62 -4.11 33.14
N GLU A 143 37.23 -4.11 34.33
CA GLU A 143 38.47 -4.84 34.57
C GLU A 143 38.37 -6.32 34.16
N ARG A 144 39.43 -6.83 33.54
CA ARG A 144 39.53 -8.21 33.05
C ARG A 144 39.75 -9.22 34.19
N THR A 145 38.77 -9.35 35.06
CA THR A 145 38.68 -10.41 36.06
C THR A 145 38.01 -11.65 35.47
N GLY A 146 38.28 -12.85 36.02
CA GLY A 146 37.66 -14.10 35.54
C GLY A 146 36.13 -14.04 35.49
N ASN A 147 35.49 -13.46 36.50
CA ASN A 147 34.04 -13.26 36.53
C ASN A 147 33.52 -12.30 35.44
N ASN A 148 34.25 -11.22 35.15
CA ASN A 148 33.86 -10.29 34.09
C ASN A 148 34.04 -10.91 32.69
N ILE A 149 35.07 -11.74 32.50
CA ILE A 149 35.29 -12.48 31.24
C ILE A 149 34.14 -13.46 30.97
N VAL A 150 33.66 -14.19 31.99
CA VAL A 150 32.51 -15.09 31.85
C VAL A 150 31.24 -14.31 31.48
N LYS A 151 30.96 -13.20 32.16
CA LYS A 151 29.78 -12.35 31.89
C LYS A 151 29.83 -11.69 30.52
N LEU A 152 31.02 -11.28 30.07
CA LEU A 152 31.25 -10.75 28.73
C LEU A 152 30.95 -11.81 27.67
N ASN A 153 31.49 -13.02 27.82
CA ASN A 153 31.24 -14.13 26.89
C ASN A 153 29.76 -14.51 26.82
N GLN A 154 29.06 -14.56 27.96
CA GLN A 154 27.61 -14.79 28.00
C GLN A 154 26.84 -13.68 27.27
N SER A 155 27.17 -12.41 27.51
CA SER A 155 26.52 -11.27 26.86
C SER A 155 26.78 -11.26 25.35
N GLN A 156 27.97 -11.64 24.91
CA GLN A 156 28.31 -11.78 23.49
C GLN A 156 27.51 -12.91 22.82
N LYS A 157 27.32 -14.04 23.50
CA LYS A 157 26.49 -15.15 23.01
C LYS A 157 25.02 -14.74 22.83
N SER A 158 24.50 -13.86 23.70
CA SER A 158 23.14 -13.31 23.56
C SER A 158 23.03 -12.22 22.48
N LEU A 159 24.10 -11.47 22.20
CA LEU A 159 24.12 -10.43 21.18
C LEU A 159 23.98 -10.99 19.76
N THR A 160 24.70 -12.08 19.44
CA THR A 160 24.70 -12.67 18.09
C THR A 160 23.29 -13.01 17.56
N PRO A 161 22.43 -13.76 18.27
CA PRO A 161 21.09 -14.06 17.79
C PRO A 161 20.17 -12.83 17.75
N ALA A 162 20.31 -11.90 18.70
CA ALA A 162 19.53 -10.64 18.69
C ALA A 162 19.89 -9.78 17.47
N LYS A 163 21.19 -9.70 17.13
CA LYS A 163 21.67 -9.05 15.92
C LYS A 163 21.10 -9.74 14.68
N GLY A 164 21.28 -11.05 14.54
CA GLY A 164 20.80 -11.81 13.39
C GLY A 164 19.32 -11.58 13.10
N LYS A 165 18.46 -11.71 14.12
CA LYS A 165 17.02 -11.46 13.98
C LYS A 165 16.67 -10.03 13.57
N CYS A 166 17.35 -9.03 14.13
CA CYS A 166 17.13 -7.63 13.79
C CYS A 166 17.45 -7.35 12.32
N TYR A 167 18.59 -7.84 11.83
CA TYR A 167 19.01 -7.66 10.44
C TYR A 167 18.14 -8.44 9.46
N GLU A 168 17.71 -9.64 9.81
CA GLU A 168 16.78 -10.44 9.00
C GLU A 168 15.45 -9.70 8.82
N LEU A 169 14.83 -9.23 9.91
CA LEU A 169 13.59 -8.46 9.86
C LEU A 169 13.75 -7.15 9.09
N HIS A 170 14.88 -6.47 9.25
CA HIS A 170 15.19 -5.25 8.51
C HIS A 170 15.28 -5.50 7.00
N THR A 171 15.99 -6.57 6.60
CA THR A 171 16.16 -6.93 5.19
C THR A 171 14.82 -7.23 4.54
N ILE A 172 13.99 -8.05 5.18
CA ILE A 172 12.65 -8.39 4.69
C ILE A 172 11.79 -7.13 4.54
N LEU A 173 11.79 -6.25 5.56
CA LEU A 173 11.03 -5.01 5.50
C LEU A 173 11.46 -4.09 4.35
N MET A 174 12.77 -3.94 4.13
CA MET A 174 13.29 -3.11 3.05
C MET A 174 12.94 -3.69 1.66
N GLU A 175 12.99 -5.00 1.50
CA GLU A 175 12.53 -5.68 0.28
C GLU A 175 11.04 -5.48 0.04
N ASP A 176 10.22 -5.60 1.08
CA ASP A 176 8.77 -5.41 0.99
C ASP A 176 8.42 -3.95 0.68
N MET A 177 9.11 -2.97 1.29
CA MET A 177 8.94 -1.56 0.93
C MET A 177 9.25 -1.30 -0.55
N SER A 178 10.35 -1.85 -1.07
CA SER A 178 10.69 -1.72 -2.49
C SER A 178 9.56 -2.23 -3.39
N LYS A 179 9.00 -3.41 -3.08
CA LYS A 179 7.89 -3.98 -3.85
C LYS A 179 6.61 -3.13 -3.76
N LEU A 180 6.35 -2.50 -2.62
CA LEU A 180 5.19 -1.60 -2.46
C LEU A 180 5.28 -0.38 -3.38
N TYR A 181 6.49 0.15 -3.61
CA TYR A 181 6.67 1.26 -4.54
C TYR A 181 6.44 0.87 -6.00
N ASP A 182 6.84 -0.34 -6.40
CA ASP A 182 6.53 -0.83 -7.75
C ASP A 182 5.00 -0.97 -7.97
N LEU A 183 4.29 -1.38 -6.92
CA LEU A 183 2.82 -1.45 -6.93
C LEU A 183 2.16 -0.07 -6.92
N GLN A 184 2.80 0.95 -6.35
CA GLN A 184 2.28 2.33 -6.30
C GLN A 184 1.99 2.91 -7.69
N ILE A 185 2.74 2.51 -8.73
CA ILE A 185 2.56 3.03 -10.09
C ILE A 185 1.57 2.16 -10.87
N SER A 186 1.77 0.85 -10.86
CA SER A 186 0.99 -0.10 -11.66
C SER A 186 -0.47 -0.18 -11.23
N TYR A 187 -0.73 -0.05 -9.93
CA TYR A 187 -2.06 -0.28 -9.36
C TYR A 187 -3.04 0.88 -9.60
N PRO A 188 -2.70 2.15 -9.31
CA PRO A 188 -3.57 3.28 -9.62
C PRO A 188 -3.75 3.48 -11.13
N GLN A 189 -2.74 3.18 -11.95
CA GLN A 189 -2.87 3.26 -13.41
C GLN A 189 -3.96 2.33 -13.93
N SER A 190 -3.94 1.06 -13.51
CA SER A 190 -4.94 0.07 -13.89
C SER A 190 -6.35 0.47 -13.44
N CYS A 191 -6.45 1.02 -12.23
CA CYS A 191 -7.68 1.55 -11.66
C CYS A 191 -8.23 2.73 -12.49
N ILE A 192 -7.39 3.74 -12.76
CA ILE A 192 -7.78 4.93 -13.52
C ILE A 192 -8.18 4.57 -14.95
N GLU A 193 -7.44 3.69 -15.62
CA GLU A 193 -7.81 3.19 -16.95
C GLU A 193 -9.16 2.49 -16.93
N ALA A 194 -9.42 1.65 -15.92
CA ALA A 194 -10.70 0.97 -15.77
C ALA A 194 -11.85 1.97 -15.59
N LEU A 195 -11.66 2.99 -14.75
CA LEU A 195 -12.66 4.05 -14.53
C LEU A 195 -12.92 4.85 -15.82
N ILE A 196 -11.87 5.25 -16.54
CA ILE A 196 -12.00 5.99 -17.80
C ILE A 196 -12.75 5.13 -18.82
N LYS A 197 -12.37 3.87 -18.99
CA LYS A 197 -13.03 2.94 -19.92
C LYS A 197 -14.52 2.77 -19.59
N SER A 198 -14.89 2.71 -18.31
CA SER A 198 -16.30 2.56 -17.93
C SER A 198 -17.14 3.80 -18.19
N GLN A 199 -16.58 4.99 -17.98
CA GLN A 199 -17.24 6.26 -18.28
C GLN A 199 -17.28 6.59 -19.78
N TRP A 200 -16.21 6.25 -20.52
CA TRP A 200 -16.10 6.53 -21.94
C TRP A 200 -16.87 5.52 -22.80
N GLY A 201 -16.92 4.25 -22.39
CA GLY A 201 -17.79 3.25 -23.01
C GLY A 201 -19.24 3.73 -23.05
N TRP A 202 -19.69 4.43 -22.00
CA TRP A 202 -21.02 5.03 -21.95
C TRP A 202 -21.25 6.16 -22.98
N SER A 203 -20.20 6.91 -23.36
CA SER A 203 -20.33 8.03 -24.32
C SER A 203 -20.32 7.58 -25.79
N TYR A 204 -19.91 6.34 -26.08
CA TYR A 204 -19.72 5.82 -27.45
C TYR A 204 -20.62 4.63 -27.82
N VAL A 205 -21.51 4.19 -26.92
CA VAL A 205 -22.63 3.30 -27.30
C VAL A 205 -23.67 4.17 -28.01
N LYS A 206 -23.45 4.38 -29.32
CA LYS A 206 -24.42 4.85 -30.31
C LYS A 206 -24.78 3.71 -31.24
#